data_AF-A0AAN6MAP1-F1
#
_entry.id   AF-A0AAN6MAP1-F1
#
_cell.length_a   1.000
_cell.length_b   1.000
_cell.length_c   1.000
_cell.angle_alpha   90.00
_cell.angle_beta   90.00
_cell.angle_gamma   90.00
#
_symmetry.space_group_name_H-M   'P 1'
#
loop_
_entity.id
_entity.type
_entity.pdbx_description
1 polymer ?
#
loop_
_entity_poly.entity_id
_entity_poly.type
_entity_poly.pdbx_seq_one_letter_code
_entity_poly.pdbx_strand_id
1 'polypeptide(L)'
;MRAQLNTGGSELSVEPFEPKYFRDLGSKRSKITYGPFDIPGSEDAATRGMVSFHDMNAMIPCHDCLITGFVSALQFLDGKSANANKNMWLHHTGLDEPQPHRPGLTRRAGYYLRKGDEIFQTVDVMNRLNETTGIKPTDTVFTARGGDGWVSKYSGDLVLAVPHIHDGNTKQELYLDGQLVCTNVPRYAETSEFITHLEEDGHEHDHGSSEHIYHVSSITQCANVGKVVLGNRFTLASWYDLVQHAALVDHHGDPEPIMAIEFLYLARPQEEAIKDILAMKPGDLKSFQDQVRENTGGKEPASG
;
A
#
# COMPACT_ATOMS: atom_id res chain seq x y z
N MET A 1 23.96 12.14 7.70
CA MET A 1 24.50 11.83 6.36
C MET A 1 23.98 12.91 5.41
N ARG A 2 24.82 13.61 4.65
CA ARG A 2 24.35 14.63 3.68
C ARG A 2 24.39 14.03 2.29
N ALA A 3 23.23 13.78 1.69
CA ALA A 3 23.11 13.83 0.23
C ALA A 3 23.13 15.31 -0.17
N GLN A 4 23.55 15.62 -1.39
CA GLN A 4 23.71 17.00 -1.84
C GLN A 4 22.85 17.21 -3.08
N LEU A 5 21.99 18.23 -3.05
CA LEU A 5 21.26 18.73 -4.19
C LEU A 5 22.21 19.37 -5.20
N ASN A 6 22.35 18.74 -6.36
CA ASN A 6 22.76 19.43 -7.56
C ASN A 6 21.48 19.76 -8.34
N THR A 7 21.20 21.03 -8.56
CA THR A 7 20.03 21.51 -9.32
C THR A 7 20.19 21.33 -10.84
N GLY A 8 21.17 20.53 -11.28
CA GLY A 8 21.25 20.01 -12.64
C GLY A 8 20.31 18.81 -12.74
N GLY A 9 19.26 18.93 -13.57
CA GLY A 9 18.12 18.01 -13.66
C GLY A 9 18.46 16.56 -13.37
N SER A 10 17.73 15.97 -12.42
CA SER A 10 17.81 14.55 -12.10
C SER A 10 17.76 13.73 -13.38
N GLU A 11 18.78 12.89 -13.60
CA GLU A 11 18.81 11.98 -14.74
C GLU A 11 17.79 10.87 -14.49
N LEU A 12 16.57 11.13 -14.94
CA LEU A 12 15.52 10.15 -14.98
C LEU A 12 15.97 8.99 -15.87
N SER A 13 16.07 7.80 -15.28
CA SER A 13 16.29 6.55 -16.01
C SER A 13 15.04 5.68 -15.93
N VAL A 14 14.66 5.12 -17.08
CA VAL A 14 13.64 4.08 -17.19
C VAL A 14 14.31 2.84 -17.74
N GLU A 15 14.46 1.82 -16.90
CA GLU A 15 15.08 0.54 -17.27
C GLU A 15 13.98 -0.52 -17.43
N PRO A 16 13.86 -1.21 -18.58
CA PRO A 16 12.88 -2.26 -18.76
C PRO A 16 13.24 -3.52 -17.96
N PHE A 17 12.24 -4.20 -17.42
CA PHE A 17 12.35 -5.46 -16.69
C PHE A 17 11.38 -6.49 -17.26
N GLU A 18 11.71 -7.78 -17.07
CA GLU A 18 10.78 -8.86 -17.35
C GLU A 18 9.51 -8.74 -16.49
N PRO A 19 8.31 -8.77 -17.09
CA PRO A 19 7.07 -8.69 -16.33
C PRO A 19 6.91 -9.89 -15.39
N LYS A 20 6.42 -9.65 -14.17
CA LYS A 20 6.18 -10.72 -13.19
C LYS A 20 4.79 -11.36 -13.37
N TYR A 21 3.80 -10.56 -13.74
CA TYR A 21 2.40 -10.95 -13.87
C TYR A 21 1.86 -10.57 -15.25
N PHE A 22 0.82 -11.25 -15.72
CA PHE A 22 0.07 -10.89 -16.94
C PHE A 22 0.93 -10.83 -18.22
N ARG A 23 1.90 -11.74 -18.38
CA ARG A 23 2.81 -11.77 -19.54
C ARG A 23 2.08 -12.01 -20.86
N ASP A 24 1.16 -12.96 -20.83
CA ASP A 24 0.22 -13.31 -21.90
C ASP A 24 -0.66 -12.14 -22.34
N LEU A 25 -0.82 -11.17 -21.44
CA LEU A 25 -1.57 -9.95 -21.64
C LEU A 25 -0.72 -8.77 -22.14
N GLY A 26 0.58 -8.99 -22.41
CA GLY A 26 1.50 -7.97 -22.91
C GLY A 26 1.89 -6.94 -21.85
N SER A 27 1.88 -7.32 -20.57
CA SER A 27 2.33 -6.44 -19.49
C SER A 27 3.79 -6.03 -19.67
N LYS A 28 4.13 -4.86 -19.12
CA LYS A 28 5.50 -4.33 -19.09
C LYS A 28 5.87 -4.05 -17.64
N ARG A 29 7.15 -4.15 -17.32
CA ARG A 29 7.70 -3.73 -16.04
C ARG A 29 8.89 -2.82 -16.31
N SER A 30 9.01 -1.76 -15.54
CA SER A 30 10.14 -0.84 -15.62
C SER A 30 10.59 -0.46 -14.23
N LYS A 31 11.90 -0.21 -14.07
CA LYS A 31 12.45 0.51 -12.93
C LYS A 31 12.52 1.98 -13.31
N ILE A 32 11.97 2.84 -12.45
CA ILE A 32 12.10 4.30 -12.56
C ILE A 32 12.86 4.76 -11.33
N THR A 33 13.88 5.59 -11.54
CA THR A 33 14.65 6.19 -10.44
C THR A 33 14.24 7.63 -10.26
N TYR A 34 13.87 8.01 -9.03
CA TYR A 34 13.55 9.38 -8.63
C TYR A 34 14.62 9.91 -7.67
N GLY A 35 14.80 11.22 -7.64
CA GLY A 35 15.78 11.89 -6.79
C GLY A 35 17.03 12.34 -7.56
N PRO A 36 18.13 12.63 -6.86
CA PRO A 36 18.34 12.38 -5.43
C PRO A 36 17.46 13.24 -4.52
N PHE A 37 17.20 12.75 -3.31
CA PHE A 37 16.45 13.45 -2.27
C PHE A 37 17.29 13.58 -0.99
N ASP A 38 17.13 14.69 -0.28
CA ASP A 38 17.71 14.88 1.04
C ASP A 38 16.71 14.38 2.09
N ILE A 39 17.07 13.32 2.80
CA ILE A 39 16.21 12.74 3.83
C ILE A 39 16.70 13.24 5.21
N PRO A 40 15.92 14.10 5.89
CA PRO A 40 16.23 14.57 7.24
C PRO A 40 16.13 13.43 8.25
N GLY A 41 16.67 13.64 9.45
CA GLY A 41 16.49 12.68 10.54
C GLY A 41 15.02 12.62 10.99
N SER A 42 14.59 11.48 11.53
CA SER A 42 13.27 11.32 12.16
C SER A 42 13.06 12.32 13.32
N GLU A 43 14.13 12.69 14.02
CA GLU A 43 14.12 13.67 15.12
C GLU A 43 13.94 15.13 14.68
N ASP A 44 14.00 15.42 13.37
CA ASP A 44 13.73 16.75 12.86
C ASP A 44 12.24 17.07 13.05
N ALA A 45 11.92 17.94 14.01
CA ALA A 45 10.54 18.25 14.37
C ALA A 45 9.70 18.82 13.21
N ALA A 46 10.33 19.43 12.20
CA ALA A 46 9.63 20.04 11.07
C ALA A 46 9.27 19.02 9.98
N THR A 47 10.11 18.00 9.79
CA THR A 47 10.00 17.07 8.65
C THR A 47 9.75 15.62 9.06
N ARG A 48 10.12 15.25 10.29
CA ARG A 48 10.02 13.92 10.90
C ARG A 48 10.48 12.83 9.95
N GLY A 49 11.69 12.99 9.38
CA GLY A 49 12.23 12.03 8.42
C GLY A 49 11.49 11.95 7.09
N MET A 50 10.86 13.05 6.65
CA MET A 50 9.96 13.09 5.50
C MET A 50 8.72 12.18 5.68
N VAL A 51 8.11 12.22 6.88
CA VAL A 51 6.86 11.48 7.19
C VAL A 51 5.77 11.68 6.12
N SER A 52 5.78 12.82 5.43
CA SER A 52 5.00 13.05 4.23
C SER A 52 5.87 13.75 3.19
N PHE A 53 6.03 13.11 2.03
CA PHE A 53 6.71 13.66 0.88
C PHE A 53 5.90 13.40 -0.38
N HIS A 54 5.69 14.45 -1.16
CA HIS A 54 4.95 14.39 -2.41
C HIS A 54 5.82 14.96 -3.53
N ASP A 55 6.19 14.11 -4.49
CA ASP A 55 6.79 14.56 -5.74
C ASP A 55 5.70 14.70 -6.81
N MET A 56 5.25 15.93 -7.02
CA MET A 56 4.21 16.26 -8.00
C MET A 56 4.69 16.11 -9.45
N ASN A 57 6.00 15.93 -9.66
CA ASN A 57 6.60 15.72 -10.97
C ASN A 57 7.06 14.26 -11.16
N ALA A 58 6.65 13.35 -10.27
CA ALA A 58 6.93 11.94 -10.42
C ALA A 58 6.36 11.42 -11.75
N MET A 59 7.26 10.98 -12.62
CA MET A 59 6.87 10.31 -13.85
C MET A 59 6.26 8.94 -13.55
N ILE A 60 5.16 8.63 -14.21
CA ILE A 60 4.58 7.29 -14.23
C ILE A 60 5.11 6.52 -15.47
N PRO A 61 5.22 5.18 -15.42
CA PRO A 61 5.84 4.40 -16.50
C PRO A 61 5.06 4.42 -17.83
N CYS A 62 3.81 4.86 -17.80
CA CYS A 62 2.92 4.95 -18.94
C CYS A 62 1.80 5.96 -18.63
N HIS A 63 1.16 6.53 -19.64
CA HIS A 63 -0.05 7.35 -19.47
C HIS A 63 -1.32 6.65 -19.97
N ASP A 64 -1.15 5.55 -20.69
CA ASP A 64 -2.17 4.77 -21.39
C ASP A 64 -2.15 3.29 -20.96
N CYS A 65 -1.78 3.02 -19.70
CA CYS A 65 -1.77 1.66 -19.17
C CYS A 65 -2.26 1.58 -17.73
N LEU A 66 -2.52 0.37 -17.28
CA LEU A 66 -2.88 0.07 -15.90
C LEU A 66 -1.63 -0.24 -15.10
N ILE A 67 -1.39 0.52 -14.04
CA ILE A 67 -0.42 0.16 -13.02
C ILE A 67 -1.02 -0.95 -12.16
N THR A 68 -0.60 -2.18 -12.39
CA THR A 68 -1.05 -3.37 -11.64
C THR A 68 -0.30 -3.57 -10.32
N GLY A 69 0.75 -2.79 -10.11
CA GLY A 69 1.54 -2.79 -8.89
C GLY A 69 2.86 -2.06 -9.10
N PHE A 70 3.47 -1.65 -8.01
CA PHE A 70 4.83 -1.12 -7.98
C PHE A 70 5.50 -1.57 -6.68
N VAL A 71 6.83 -1.61 -6.70
CA VAL A 71 7.64 -1.87 -5.53
C VAL A 71 8.63 -0.72 -5.47
N SER A 72 8.70 -0.06 -4.32
CA SER A 72 9.63 1.03 -4.09
C SER A 72 10.80 0.54 -3.27
N ALA A 73 11.96 1.12 -3.50
CA ALA A 73 13.17 0.89 -2.72
C ALA A 73 13.99 2.18 -2.68
N LEU A 74 14.74 2.40 -1.61
CA LEU A 74 15.69 3.50 -1.51
C LEU A 74 17.10 3.03 -1.90
N GLN A 75 17.86 3.92 -2.52
CA GLN A 75 19.26 3.70 -2.86
C GLN A 75 20.07 4.95 -2.48
N PHE A 76 21.28 4.74 -1.97
CA PHE A 76 22.26 5.81 -1.83
C PHE A 76 22.82 6.21 -3.20
N LEU A 77 23.52 7.35 -3.27
CA LEU A 77 24.16 7.85 -4.50
C LEU A 77 25.18 6.87 -5.10
N ASP A 78 25.72 5.96 -4.29
CA ASP A 78 26.64 4.91 -4.75
C ASP A 78 25.92 3.65 -5.29
N GLY A 79 24.59 3.70 -5.42
CA GLY A 79 23.74 2.62 -5.92
C GLY A 79 23.44 1.53 -4.90
N LYS A 80 24.00 1.58 -3.68
CA LYS A 80 23.70 0.59 -2.64
C LYS A 80 22.31 0.82 -2.08
N SER A 81 21.64 -0.28 -1.70
CA SER A 81 20.36 -0.23 -0.99
C SER A 81 20.48 0.62 0.28
N ALA A 82 19.54 1.56 0.44
CA ALA A 82 19.25 2.28 1.66
C ALA A 82 18.02 1.61 2.29
N ASN A 83 18.18 0.94 3.42
CA ASN A 83 17.12 0.21 4.09
C ASN A 83 17.31 0.28 5.62
N ALA A 84 16.45 -0.41 6.38
CA ALA A 84 16.37 -0.27 7.82
C ALA A 84 17.72 -0.55 8.52
N ASN A 85 18.53 -1.49 8.01
CA ASN A 85 19.84 -1.80 8.56
C ASN A 85 20.90 -0.69 8.39
N LYS A 86 20.57 0.35 7.62
CA LYS A 86 21.36 1.58 7.45
C LYS A 86 20.59 2.81 7.92
N ASN A 87 19.64 2.63 8.84
CA ASN A 87 18.80 3.68 9.41
C ASN A 87 17.96 4.44 8.37
N MET A 88 17.56 3.78 7.28
CA MET A 88 16.72 4.36 6.24
C MET A 88 15.47 3.54 6.07
N TRP A 89 14.29 4.12 6.26
CA TRP A 89 13.05 3.37 6.17
C TRP A 89 12.07 4.03 5.21
N LEU A 90 11.67 3.27 4.18
CA LEU A 90 10.57 3.63 3.29
C LEU A 90 9.35 2.85 3.73
N HIS A 91 8.51 3.46 4.55
CA HIS A 91 7.36 2.79 5.13
C HIS A 91 6.27 2.50 4.07
N HIS A 92 5.91 3.50 3.26
CA HIS A 92 4.95 3.35 2.18
C HIS A 92 5.35 4.16 0.95
N THR A 93 4.78 3.80 -0.19
CA THR A 93 4.73 4.66 -1.37
C THR A 93 3.33 4.56 -1.95
N GLY A 94 2.71 5.70 -2.19
CA GLY A 94 1.43 5.81 -2.88
C GLY A 94 1.63 6.45 -4.25
N LEU A 95 0.77 6.10 -5.20
CA LEU A 95 0.58 6.87 -6.43
C LEU A 95 -0.76 7.58 -6.31
N ASP A 96 -0.71 8.84 -5.88
CA ASP A 96 -1.89 9.67 -5.74
C ASP A 96 -2.10 10.53 -7.00
N GLU A 97 -3.35 10.68 -7.42
CA GLU A 97 -3.67 11.73 -8.39
C GLU A 97 -3.52 13.11 -7.71
N PRO A 98 -2.88 14.11 -8.35
CA PRO A 98 -2.81 15.45 -7.81
C PRO A 98 -4.21 16.01 -7.51
N GLN A 99 -4.49 16.29 -6.22
CA GLN A 99 -5.73 16.93 -5.76
C GLN A 99 -5.84 18.35 -6.35
N PRO A 100 -6.85 18.67 -7.18
CA PRO A 100 -6.92 19.97 -7.83
C PRO A 100 -7.59 21.02 -6.92
N HIS A 101 -6.80 21.93 -6.36
CA HIS A 101 -7.30 23.21 -5.82
C HIS A 101 -7.79 24.21 -6.91
N ARG A 102 -8.31 23.77 -8.06
CA ARG A 102 -8.85 24.69 -9.09
C ARG A 102 -10.10 24.15 -9.81
N PRO A 103 -11.20 24.92 -9.88
CA PRO A 103 -12.39 24.55 -10.63
C PRO A 103 -12.16 24.76 -12.13
N GLY A 104 -12.41 23.72 -12.94
CA GLY A 104 -12.51 23.88 -14.40
C GLY A 104 -12.04 22.71 -15.27
N LEU A 105 -11.36 21.71 -14.73
CA LEU A 105 -11.07 20.46 -15.44
C LEU A 105 -11.25 19.29 -14.48
N THR A 106 -12.30 18.49 -14.71
CA THR A 106 -12.42 17.15 -14.13
C THR A 106 -11.33 16.28 -14.75
N ARG A 107 -10.14 16.29 -14.15
CA ARG A 107 -9.18 15.21 -14.36
C ARG A 107 -9.58 14.11 -13.40
N ARG A 108 -9.98 12.99 -13.99
CA ARG A 108 -10.53 11.82 -13.32
C ARG A 108 -9.35 10.90 -13.06
N ALA A 109 -9.16 10.48 -11.81
CA ALA A 109 -8.21 9.43 -11.43
C ALA A 109 -8.41 8.24 -12.35
N GLY A 110 -7.40 8.01 -13.19
CA GLY A 110 -7.49 7.17 -14.36
C GLY A 110 -6.96 5.77 -14.09
N TYR A 111 -7.83 4.77 -14.18
CA TYR A 111 -7.44 3.39 -14.47
C TYR A 111 -7.61 3.18 -15.98
N TYR A 112 -6.51 3.05 -16.75
CA TYR A 112 -6.54 2.99 -18.22
C TYR A 112 -5.96 1.70 -18.82
N LEU A 113 -6.30 1.42 -20.09
CA LEU A 113 -6.81 0.14 -20.61
C LEU A 113 -5.90 -0.56 -21.64
N ARG A 114 -6.20 -1.84 -21.96
CA ARG A 114 -5.93 -2.42 -23.28
C ARG A 114 -7.14 -2.21 -24.20
N LYS A 115 -6.91 -2.11 -25.50
CA LYS A 115 -7.99 -2.07 -26.49
C LYS A 115 -8.74 -3.42 -26.51
N GLY A 116 -9.92 -3.47 -25.89
CA GLY A 116 -10.82 -4.63 -25.91
C GLY A 116 -11.28 -5.14 -24.54
N ASP A 117 -10.53 -4.88 -23.45
CA ASP A 117 -10.92 -5.21 -22.07
C ASP A 117 -10.82 -3.93 -21.22
N GLU A 118 -11.89 -3.59 -20.52
CA GLU A 118 -12.26 -2.19 -20.38
C GLU A 118 -12.69 -1.82 -18.95
N ILE A 119 -11.69 -1.62 -18.08
CA ILE A 119 -11.66 -0.92 -16.79
C ILE A 119 -11.37 -1.86 -15.62
N PHE A 120 -10.29 -1.54 -14.91
CA PHE A 120 -9.91 -2.11 -13.62
C PHE A 120 -10.30 -1.09 -12.57
N GLN A 121 -11.22 -1.44 -11.68
CA GLN A 121 -11.50 -0.63 -10.52
C GLN A 121 -10.72 -1.19 -9.35
N THR A 122 -9.85 -0.37 -8.74
CA THR A 122 -9.36 -0.66 -7.40
C THR A 122 -10.48 -0.36 -6.43
N VAL A 123 -11.04 -1.40 -5.83
CA VAL A 123 -11.86 -1.26 -4.64
C VAL A 123 -10.92 -1.49 -3.48
N ASP A 124 -10.71 -0.43 -2.70
CA ASP A 124 -10.07 -0.55 -1.42
C ASP A 124 -11.11 -1.10 -0.44
N VAL A 125 -11.03 -2.38 -0.11
CA VAL A 125 -11.76 -2.91 1.04
C VAL A 125 -10.92 -2.55 2.26
N MET A 126 -10.97 -1.25 2.57
CA MET A 126 -10.47 -0.70 3.82
C MET A 126 -11.31 -1.30 4.92
N ASN A 127 -10.80 -2.38 5.47
CA ASN A 127 -11.14 -2.68 6.83
C ASN A 127 -10.18 -1.89 7.70
N ARG A 128 -10.48 -0.59 7.90
CA ARG A 128 -9.98 0.05 9.12
C ARG A 128 -10.56 -0.79 10.25
N LEU A 129 -9.72 -1.63 10.84
CA LEU A 129 -10.00 -2.39 12.04
C LEU A 129 -10.15 -1.45 13.25
N ASN A 130 -10.79 -0.29 13.09
CA ASN A 130 -11.23 0.54 14.21
C ASN A 130 -12.28 -0.19 15.04
N GLU A 131 -12.98 -1.15 14.45
CA GLU A 131 -13.83 -2.11 15.16
C GLU A 131 -13.03 -3.35 15.55
N THR A 132 -11.98 -3.16 16.36
CA THR A 132 -11.34 -4.23 17.14
C THR A 132 -12.27 -4.73 18.25
N THR A 133 -13.53 -5.03 17.93
CA THR A 133 -14.49 -5.48 18.93
C THR A 133 -13.97 -6.77 19.56
N GLY A 134 -13.61 -6.69 20.84
CA GLY A 134 -13.11 -7.81 21.61
C GLY A 134 -11.59 -8.06 21.59
N ILE A 135 -10.78 -7.28 20.86
CA ILE A 135 -9.31 -7.35 20.99
C ILE A 135 -8.89 -6.37 22.09
N LYS A 136 -8.16 -6.88 23.08
CA LYS A 136 -7.59 -6.07 24.16
C LYS A 136 -6.18 -5.62 23.79
N PRO A 137 -5.72 -4.45 24.28
CA PRO A 137 -4.32 -4.03 24.10
C PRO A 137 -3.28 -5.04 24.62
N THR A 138 -3.68 -5.97 25.49
CA THR A 138 -2.82 -7.02 26.05
C THR A 138 -2.82 -8.32 25.25
N ASP A 139 -3.69 -8.45 24.24
CA ASP A 139 -3.78 -9.69 23.48
C ASP A 139 -2.57 -9.79 22.56
N THR A 140 -1.79 -10.86 22.72
CA THR A 140 -0.62 -11.14 21.87
C THR A 140 -0.96 -12.06 20.71
N VAL A 141 -2.09 -12.78 20.78
CA VAL A 141 -2.59 -13.62 19.67
C VAL A 141 -4.07 -13.31 19.49
N PHE A 142 -4.44 -12.86 18.30
CA PHE A 142 -5.83 -12.45 18.03
C PHE A 142 -6.18 -12.57 16.55
N THR A 143 -7.47 -12.52 16.25
CA THR A 143 -7.98 -12.42 14.89
C THR A 143 -8.75 -11.12 14.75
N ALA A 144 -8.29 -10.27 13.85
CA ALA A 144 -8.98 -9.07 13.47
C ALA A 144 -9.91 -9.38 12.29
N ARG A 145 -11.19 -9.04 12.41
CA ARG A 145 -12.18 -9.27 11.36
C ARG A 145 -12.79 -7.95 10.95
N GLY A 146 -13.10 -7.81 9.67
CA GLY A 146 -13.98 -6.73 9.25
C GLY A 146 -15.37 -6.96 9.78
N GLY A 147 -16.06 -5.86 10.10
CA GLY A 147 -17.44 -5.88 10.57
C GLY A 147 -18.38 -6.43 9.50
N ASP A 148 -19.36 -5.66 9.06
CA ASP A 148 -20.32 -6.16 8.07
C ASP A 148 -19.72 -6.37 6.66
N GLY A 149 -18.47 -5.97 6.43
CA GLY A 149 -17.79 -6.07 5.14
C GLY A 149 -18.26 -5.03 4.12
N TRP A 150 -17.69 -5.11 2.91
CA TRP A 150 -18.02 -4.21 1.81
C TRP A 150 -18.95 -4.88 0.80
N VAL A 151 -20.07 -4.23 0.45
CA VAL A 151 -21.01 -4.73 -0.56
C VAL A 151 -20.67 -4.14 -1.92
N SER A 152 -20.35 -5.01 -2.87
CA SER A 152 -19.99 -4.62 -4.22
C SER A 152 -21.10 -3.86 -4.91
N LYS A 153 -20.75 -2.70 -5.45
CA LYS A 153 -21.60 -1.90 -6.34
C LYS A 153 -21.39 -2.24 -7.81
N TYR A 154 -20.54 -3.23 -8.09
CA TYR A 154 -20.03 -3.50 -9.41
C TYR A 154 -20.02 -5.00 -9.70
N SER A 155 -20.21 -5.35 -10.96
CA SER A 155 -19.98 -6.69 -11.48
C SER A 155 -18.71 -6.71 -12.32
N GLY A 156 -17.98 -7.82 -12.32
CA GLY A 156 -16.73 -7.97 -13.07
C GLY A 156 -15.98 -9.26 -12.74
N ASP A 157 -14.78 -9.39 -13.27
CA ASP A 157 -13.79 -10.40 -12.86
C ASP A 157 -12.87 -9.80 -11.81
N LEU A 158 -12.81 -10.38 -10.61
CA LEU A 158 -11.78 -10.05 -9.63
C LEU A 158 -10.46 -10.66 -10.08
N VAL A 159 -9.65 -9.85 -10.77
CA VAL A 159 -8.41 -10.32 -11.41
C VAL A 159 -7.24 -10.39 -10.46
N LEU A 160 -7.23 -9.58 -9.40
CA LEU A 160 -6.13 -9.48 -8.45
C LEU A 160 -6.67 -9.00 -7.09
N ALA A 161 -6.20 -9.65 -6.03
CA ALA A 161 -6.39 -9.24 -4.64
C ALA A 161 -4.98 -9.10 -4.01
N VAL A 162 -4.65 -7.87 -3.60
CA VAL A 162 -3.34 -7.51 -3.04
C VAL A 162 -3.51 -7.10 -1.58
N PRO A 163 -2.90 -7.83 -0.65
CA PRO A 163 -2.97 -7.50 0.77
C PRO A 163 -1.97 -6.40 1.10
N HIS A 164 -2.28 -5.65 2.15
CA HIS A 164 -1.36 -4.75 2.80
C HIS A 164 -1.53 -4.83 4.32
N ILE A 165 -0.45 -5.16 5.02
CA ILE A 165 -0.46 -5.56 6.43
C ILE A 165 0.74 -4.96 7.17
N HIS A 166 0.63 -4.85 8.49
CA HIS A 166 1.76 -4.59 9.39
C HIS A 166 2.33 -5.89 9.97
N ASP A 167 3.50 -5.79 10.62
CA ASP A 167 4.13 -6.92 11.33
C ASP A 167 3.23 -7.48 12.43
N GLY A 168 3.47 -8.74 12.79
CA GLY A 168 2.62 -9.52 13.67
C GLY A 168 1.56 -10.34 12.93
N ASN A 169 1.25 -9.97 11.68
CA ASN A 169 0.33 -10.74 10.86
C ASN A 169 0.93 -12.10 10.48
N THR A 170 0.16 -13.18 10.63
CA THR A 170 0.56 -14.54 10.21
C THR A 170 -0.24 -15.04 9.03
N LYS A 171 -1.41 -14.45 8.77
CA LYS A 171 -2.33 -14.85 7.70
C LYS A 171 -3.37 -13.76 7.50
N GLN A 172 -3.80 -13.57 6.26
CA GLN A 172 -4.99 -12.81 5.91
C GLN A 172 -5.85 -13.61 4.93
N GLU A 173 -7.17 -13.51 5.07
CA GLU A 173 -8.14 -14.22 4.25
C GLU A 173 -9.25 -13.27 3.78
N LEU A 174 -9.49 -13.30 2.48
CA LEU A 174 -10.59 -12.58 1.82
C LEU A 174 -11.73 -13.57 1.53
N TYR A 175 -12.93 -13.16 1.88
CA TYR A 175 -14.15 -13.92 1.63
C TYR A 175 -15.07 -13.15 0.69
N LEU A 176 -15.73 -13.87 -0.23
CA LEU A 176 -16.79 -13.38 -1.11
C LEU A 176 -18.08 -14.13 -0.77
N ASP A 177 -19.09 -13.42 -0.28
CA ASP A 177 -20.35 -13.99 0.23
C ASP A 177 -20.13 -15.10 1.26
N GLY A 178 -19.11 -14.93 2.11
CA GLY A 178 -18.73 -15.91 3.14
C GLY A 178 -17.91 -17.10 2.64
N GLN A 179 -17.68 -17.22 1.32
CA GLN A 179 -16.77 -18.22 0.77
C GLN A 179 -15.34 -17.67 0.74
N LEU A 180 -14.38 -18.43 1.26
CA LEU A 180 -12.95 -18.10 1.16
C LEU A 180 -12.53 -18.08 -0.31
N VAL A 181 -12.02 -16.95 -0.79
CA VAL A 181 -11.57 -16.76 -2.18
C VAL A 181 -10.10 -16.40 -2.33
N CYS A 182 -9.47 -15.87 -1.27
CA CYS A 182 -8.04 -15.61 -1.26
C CYS A 182 -7.44 -15.83 0.12
N THR A 183 -6.24 -16.40 0.17
CA THR A 183 -5.42 -16.50 1.37
C THR A 183 -4.06 -15.87 1.10
N ASN A 184 -3.72 -14.89 1.91
CA ASN A 184 -2.47 -14.17 1.88
C ASN A 184 -1.62 -14.61 3.08
N VAL A 185 -0.39 -15.02 2.82
CA VAL A 185 0.55 -15.48 3.85
C VAL A 185 1.79 -14.61 3.78
N PRO A 186 2.06 -13.79 4.81
CA PRO A 186 3.30 -13.04 4.89
C PRO A 186 4.50 -13.97 5.03
N ARG A 187 5.63 -13.48 4.53
CA ARG A 187 6.96 -14.03 4.78
C ARG A 187 7.77 -12.93 5.44
N TYR A 188 8.58 -13.33 6.41
CA TYR A 188 9.39 -12.44 7.21
C TYR A 188 10.86 -12.69 6.91
N ALA A 189 11.64 -11.61 6.87
CA ALA A 189 13.10 -11.69 6.83
C ALA A 189 13.67 -12.59 5.72
N GLU A 190 13.04 -12.63 4.54
CA GLU A 190 13.57 -13.39 3.40
C GLU A 190 14.95 -12.87 2.96
N THR A 191 15.26 -11.61 3.29
CA THR A 191 16.54 -10.95 3.04
C THR A 191 16.94 -10.06 4.22
N SER A 192 18.24 -9.80 4.37
CA SER A 192 18.82 -9.10 5.54
C SER A 192 18.29 -7.67 5.75
N GLU A 193 17.78 -7.03 4.69
CA GLU A 193 17.18 -5.70 4.77
C GLU A 193 15.84 -5.65 5.52
N PHE A 194 15.21 -6.80 5.77
CA PHE A 194 14.00 -6.94 6.59
C PHE A 194 14.29 -7.46 8.00
N ILE A 195 15.56 -7.35 8.44
CA ILE A 195 15.99 -7.70 9.78
C ILE A 195 16.52 -6.43 10.44
N THR A 196 15.84 -5.98 11.49
CA THR A 196 16.33 -4.89 12.34
C THR A 196 17.17 -5.49 13.45
N HIS A 197 18.40 -4.99 13.55
CA HIS A 197 19.31 -5.31 14.63
C HIS A 197 19.11 -4.28 15.74
N LEU A 198 18.61 -4.72 16.90
CA LEU A 198 18.63 -3.90 18.10
C LEU A 198 20.08 -3.86 18.59
N GLU A 199 20.76 -2.74 18.36
CA GLU A 199 22.05 -2.50 19.03
C GLU A 199 21.76 -2.14 20.49
N GLU A 200 22.10 -3.05 21.42
CA GLU A 200 22.27 -2.71 22.83
C GLU A 200 23.45 -1.73 22.93
N ASP A 201 23.12 -0.44 22.87
CA ASP A 201 23.85 0.65 23.52
C ASP A 201 25.38 0.51 23.58
N GLY A 202 25.99 0.49 22.38
CA GLY A 202 27.34 1.01 22.12
C GLY A 202 28.52 0.40 22.87
N HIS A 203 28.33 -0.69 23.61
CA HIS A 203 29.40 -1.40 24.29
C HIS A 203 29.68 -2.71 23.58
N GLU A 204 30.74 -2.65 22.78
CA GLU A 204 31.31 -3.66 21.90
C GLU A 204 31.75 -4.93 22.66
N HIS A 205 30.81 -5.79 23.07
CA HIS A 205 31.10 -7.10 23.65
C HIS A 205 30.07 -8.18 23.29
N ASP A 206 30.58 -9.15 22.53
CA ASP A 206 30.21 -10.57 22.42
C ASP A 206 28.78 -10.96 21.96
N HIS A 207 28.76 -11.75 20.88
CA HIS A 207 27.60 -12.15 20.09
C HIS A 207 26.74 -13.22 20.77
N GLY A 208 26.12 -12.88 21.90
CA GLY A 208 25.19 -13.73 22.62
C GLY A 208 23.80 -13.12 22.72
N SER A 209 22.95 -13.41 21.72
CA SER A 209 21.51 -13.08 21.63
C SER A 209 21.11 -11.62 21.40
N SER A 210 21.63 -10.96 20.36
CA SER A 210 20.95 -9.77 19.83
C SER A 210 19.53 -10.17 19.40
N GLU A 211 18.50 -9.62 20.06
CA GLU A 211 17.12 -9.81 19.63
C GLU A 211 16.96 -9.14 18.25
N HIS A 212 16.74 -9.97 17.23
CA HIS A 212 16.44 -9.51 15.89
C HIS A 212 14.93 -9.29 15.77
N ILE A 213 14.53 -8.12 15.29
CA ILE A 213 13.15 -7.89 14.86
C ILE A 213 13.07 -8.26 13.38
N TYR A 214 12.24 -9.24 13.07
CA TYR A 214 11.98 -9.69 11.71
C TYR A 214 10.74 -8.98 11.18
N HIS A 215 10.88 -8.30 10.04
CA HIS A 215 9.79 -7.58 9.36
C HIS A 215 9.23 -8.39 8.19
N VAL A 216 7.99 -8.11 7.80
CA VAL A 216 7.38 -8.65 6.58
C VAL A 216 8.21 -8.25 5.36
N SER A 217 8.76 -9.24 4.67
CA SER A 217 9.56 -9.07 3.45
C SER A 217 8.75 -9.25 2.17
N SER A 218 7.75 -10.12 2.21
CA SER A 218 6.80 -10.30 1.12
C SER A 218 5.49 -10.90 1.62
N ILE A 219 4.46 -10.88 0.79
CA ILE A 219 3.17 -11.49 1.08
C ILE A 219 2.57 -12.06 -0.20
N THR A 220 1.92 -13.23 -0.10
CA THR A 220 1.25 -13.83 -1.27
C THR A 220 0.06 -12.97 -1.71
N GLN A 221 -0.18 -12.95 -3.01
CA GLN A 221 -1.29 -12.26 -3.66
C GLN A 221 -2.13 -13.30 -4.40
N CYS A 222 -3.42 -13.03 -4.60
CA CYS A 222 -4.27 -13.91 -5.39
C CYS A 222 -4.60 -13.27 -6.73
N ALA A 223 -4.42 -14.02 -7.81
CA ALA A 223 -4.82 -13.62 -9.15
C ALA A 223 -5.97 -14.50 -9.63
N ASN A 224 -6.79 -13.98 -10.55
CA ASN A 224 -7.95 -14.68 -11.14
C ASN A 224 -8.88 -15.26 -10.07
N VAL A 225 -9.23 -14.43 -9.07
CA VAL A 225 -9.95 -14.85 -7.86
C VAL A 225 -11.35 -15.35 -8.19
N GLY A 226 -12.05 -14.70 -9.11
CA GLY A 226 -13.35 -15.16 -9.58
C GLY A 226 -14.26 -14.05 -10.11
N LYS A 227 -15.52 -14.40 -10.37
CA LYS A 227 -16.55 -13.45 -10.78
C LYS A 227 -17.12 -12.73 -9.56
N VAL A 228 -17.29 -11.42 -9.71
CA VAL A 228 -18.03 -10.56 -8.79
C VAL A 228 -19.30 -10.11 -9.49
N VAL A 229 -20.41 -10.13 -8.78
CA VAL A 229 -21.67 -9.57 -9.21
C VAL A 229 -22.13 -8.49 -8.24
N LEU A 230 -22.93 -7.56 -8.75
CA LEU A 230 -23.60 -6.54 -7.96
C LEU A 230 -24.26 -7.15 -6.72
N GLY A 231 -23.93 -6.61 -5.55
CA GLY A 231 -24.48 -7.05 -4.27
C GLY A 231 -23.67 -8.13 -3.56
N ASN A 232 -22.65 -8.74 -4.18
CA ASN A 232 -21.73 -9.61 -3.45
C ASN A 232 -21.08 -8.85 -2.28
N ARG A 233 -20.79 -9.55 -1.20
CA ARG A 233 -20.19 -9.00 0.01
C ARG A 233 -18.77 -9.53 0.20
N PHE A 234 -17.83 -8.63 0.36
CA PHE A 234 -16.46 -8.92 0.73
C PHE A 234 -16.28 -8.78 2.23
N THR A 235 -15.69 -9.77 2.88
CA THR A 235 -15.23 -9.67 4.27
C THR A 235 -13.77 -10.09 4.38
N LEU A 236 -13.08 -9.54 5.38
CA LEU A 236 -11.67 -9.79 5.63
C LEU A 236 -11.48 -10.37 7.02
N ALA A 237 -10.60 -11.35 7.16
CA ALA A 237 -10.10 -11.82 8.44
C ALA A 237 -8.57 -11.85 8.41
N SER A 238 -7.95 -11.47 9.51
CA SER A 238 -6.50 -11.28 9.60
C SER A 238 -6.02 -11.77 10.96
N TRP A 239 -5.04 -12.66 10.97
CA TRP A 239 -4.55 -13.34 12.18
C TRP A 239 -3.23 -12.72 12.60
N TYR A 240 -3.10 -12.44 13.89
CA TYR A 240 -1.91 -11.87 14.49
C TYR A 240 -1.36 -12.79 15.57
N ASP A 241 -0.05 -12.95 15.59
CA ASP A 241 0.72 -13.61 16.63
C ASP A 241 1.96 -12.76 16.94
N LEU A 242 1.78 -11.87 17.93
CA LEU A 242 2.80 -10.93 18.41
C LEU A 242 3.90 -11.61 19.24
N VAL A 243 3.72 -12.88 19.58
CA VAL A 243 4.77 -13.71 20.19
C VAL A 243 5.69 -14.25 19.10
N GLN A 244 5.12 -14.66 17.97
CA GLN A 244 5.87 -15.16 16.82
C GLN A 244 6.56 -14.03 16.05
N HIS A 245 5.86 -12.92 15.83
CA HIS A 245 6.34 -11.76 15.08
C HIS A 245 5.98 -10.49 15.86
N ALA A 246 6.97 -9.76 16.38
CA ALA A 246 6.72 -8.54 17.13
C ALA A 246 5.86 -7.54 16.31
N ALA A 247 5.04 -6.76 17.00
CA ALA A 247 4.28 -5.69 16.35
C ALA A 247 5.24 -4.68 15.71
N LEU A 248 4.77 -4.05 14.62
CA LEU A 248 5.48 -2.92 14.05
C LEU A 248 5.49 -1.78 15.09
N VAL A 249 6.64 -1.15 15.28
CA VAL A 249 6.79 0.03 16.14
C VAL A 249 7.14 1.24 15.30
N ASP A 250 6.68 2.41 15.73
CA ASP A 250 7.04 3.67 15.14
C ASP A 250 8.47 4.09 15.54
N HIS A 251 8.93 5.23 15.05
CA HIS A 251 10.23 5.80 15.37
C HIS A 251 10.44 6.18 16.85
N HIS A 252 9.39 6.19 17.67
CA HIS A 252 9.47 6.38 19.12
C HIS A 252 9.47 5.06 19.90
N GLY A 253 9.36 3.93 19.19
CA GLY A 253 9.24 2.60 19.78
C GLY A 253 7.82 2.27 20.24
N ASP A 254 6.83 3.13 19.95
CA ASP A 254 5.43 2.87 20.26
C ASP A 254 4.84 1.92 19.22
N PRO A 255 3.95 0.96 19.59
CA PRO A 255 3.31 0.09 18.61
C PRO A 255 2.48 0.86 17.58
N GLU A 256 2.75 0.62 16.30
CA GLU A 256 1.91 1.10 15.20
C GLU A 256 0.53 0.42 15.26
N PRO A 257 -0.55 1.09 14.83
CA PRO A 257 -1.86 0.48 14.73
C PRO A 257 -1.81 -0.79 13.87
N ILE A 258 -2.57 -1.81 14.27
CA ILE A 258 -2.73 -3.01 13.45
C ILE A 258 -3.42 -2.64 12.14
N MET A 259 -2.83 -3.04 11.01
CA MET A 259 -3.34 -2.76 9.67
C MET A 259 -3.54 -4.05 8.88
N ALA A 260 -4.73 -4.21 8.30
CA ALA A 260 -5.07 -5.30 7.40
C ALA A 260 -5.99 -4.76 6.30
N ILE A 261 -5.42 -4.52 5.14
CA ILE A 261 -6.09 -3.96 3.95
C ILE A 261 -6.02 -4.99 2.84
N GLU A 262 -7.06 -5.03 1.99
CA GLU A 262 -7.06 -5.80 0.76
C GLU A 262 -7.48 -4.90 -0.42
N PHE A 263 -6.56 -4.68 -1.36
CA PHE A 263 -6.82 -3.99 -2.61
C PHE A 263 -7.38 -4.98 -3.63
N LEU A 264 -8.62 -4.75 -4.08
CA LEU A 264 -9.29 -5.58 -5.07
C LEU A 264 -9.27 -4.91 -6.43
N TYR A 265 -8.78 -5.61 -7.45
CA TYR A 265 -8.78 -5.13 -8.83
C TYR A 265 -9.86 -5.88 -9.61
N LEU A 266 -10.95 -5.18 -9.94
CA LEU A 266 -12.05 -5.75 -10.71
C LEU A 266 -11.97 -5.32 -12.17
N ALA A 267 -11.81 -6.27 -13.09
CA ALA A 267 -11.92 -6.06 -14.53
C ALA A 267 -13.39 -6.13 -14.97
N ARG A 268 -13.83 -5.18 -15.80
CA ARG A 268 -15.20 -5.14 -16.34
C ARG A 268 -15.22 -4.59 -17.78
N PRO A 269 -16.37 -4.58 -18.47
CA PRO A 269 -16.51 -3.90 -19.78
C PRO A 269 -16.59 -2.36 -19.62
N GLN A 270 -16.06 -1.55 -20.57
CA GLN A 270 -16.02 -0.07 -20.41
C GLN A 270 -17.42 0.41 -20.50
N GLU A 271 -18.19 -0.14 -21.43
CA GLU A 271 -19.53 0.33 -21.65
C GLU A 271 -20.34 0.29 -20.36
N GLU A 272 -20.14 -0.74 -19.52
CA GLU A 272 -20.77 -0.83 -18.20
C GLU A 272 -20.15 0.16 -17.21
N ALA A 273 -18.83 0.23 -17.10
CA ALA A 273 -18.17 1.14 -16.17
C ALA A 273 -18.42 2.63 -16.51
N ILE A 274 -18.46 3.00 -17.78
CA ILE A 274 -18.82 4.33 -18.27
C ILE A 274 -20.29 4.61 -17.93
N LYS A 275 -21.21 3.66 -18.17
CA LYS A 275 -22.62 3.82 -17.79
C LYS A 275 -22.74 4.05 -16.28
N ASP A 276 -22.03 3.27 -15.45
CA ASP A 276 -22.04 3.42 -14.00
C ASP A 276 -21.51 4.80 -13.58
N ILE A 277 -20.36 5.24 -14.12
CA ILE A 277 -19.77 6.56 -13.84
C ILE A 277 -20.72 7.69 -14.26
N LEU A 278 -21.36 7.58 -15.42
CA LEU A 278 -22.31 8.59 -15.91
C LEU A 278 -23.63 8.58 -15.14
N ALA A 279 -23.99 7.44 -14.53
CA ALA A 279 -25.18 7.29 -13.70
C ALA A 279 -24.94 7.71 -12.23
N MET A 280 -23.69 7.92 -11.80
CA MET A 280 -23.39 8.43 -10.46
C MET A 280 -24.06 9.79 -10.26
N LYS A 281 -24.89 9.89 -9.22
CA LYS A 281 -25.50 11.17 -8.86
C LYS A 281 -24.41 12.10 -8.32
N PRO A 282 -24.57 13.43 -8.43
CA PRO A 282 -23.61 14.37 -7.85
C PRO A 282 -23.32 14.14 -6.35
N GLY A 283 -24.28 13.57 -5.61
CA GLY A 283 -24.10 13.17 -4.21
C GLY A 283 -23.26 11.90 -3.99
N ASP A 284 -23.14 11.03 -4.99
CA ASP A 284 -22.35 9.80 -4.91
C ASP A 284 -20.86 10.11 -5.04
N LEU A 285 -20.50 11.07 -5.91
CA LEU A 285 -19.12 11.56 -6.00
C LEU A 285 -18.70 12.26 -4.70
N LYS A 286 -19.58 13.09 -4.14
CA LYS A 286 -19.32 13.74 -2.85
C LYS A 286 -19.24 12.72 -1.71
N SER A 287 -20.09 11.69 -1.68
CA SER A 287 -20.01 10.62 -0.68
C SER A 287 -18.74 9.79 -0.83
N PHE A 288 -18.29 9.52 -2.06
CA PHE A 288 -17.02 8.87 -2.31
C PHE A 288 -15.84 9.73 -1.84
N GLN A 289 -15.84 11.03 -2.15
CA GLN A 289 -14.82 11.97 -1.68
C GLN A 289 -14.84 12.13 -0.15
N ASP A 290 -16.02 12.21 0.45
CA ASP A 290 -16.21 12.30 1.90
C ASP A 290 -15.72 11.00 2.58
N GLN A 291 -16.02 9.82 2.01
CA GLN A 291 -15.52 8.53 2.48
C GLN A 291 -13.99 8.43 2.37
N VAL A 292 -13.40 8.85 1.26
CA VAL A 292 -11.94 8.92 1.10
C VAL A 292 -11.33 9.89 2.12
N ARG A 293 -11.97 11.04 2.38
CA ARG A 293 -11.52 12.03 3.37
C ARG A 293 -11.59 11.49 4.81
N GLU A 294 -12.67 10.80 5.17
CA GLU A 294 -12.81 10.13 6.46
C GLU A 294 -11.77 9.01 6.63
N ASN A 295 -11.54 8.23 5.57
CA ASN A 295 -10.58 7.12 5.56
C ASN A 295 -9.10 7.57 5.59
N THR A 296 -8.80 8.81 5.20
CA THR A 296 -7.43 9.38 5.22
C THR A 296 -7.14 10.21 6.48
N GLY A 297 -8.10 10.33 7.41
CA GLY A 297 -7.89 11.07 8.66
C GLY A 297 -7.73 12.57 8.47
N GLY A 298 -8.14 13.12 7.32
CA GLY A 298 -8.08 14.54 7.04
C GLY A 298 -9.07 15.32 7.91
N LYS A 299 -8.63 15.76 9.10
CA LYS A 299 -9.30 16.86 9.80
C LYS A 299 -9.02 18.14 9.01
N GLU A 300 -10.07 18.82 8.56
CA GLU A 300 -9.91 20.19 8.06
C GLU A 300 -9.21 21.02 9.14
N PRO A 301 -8.17 21.80 8.80
CA PRO A 301 -7.67 22.81 9.71
C PRO A 301 -8.84 23.71 10.05
N ALA A 302 -9.14 23.86 11.34
CA ALA A 302 -10.21 24.73 11.80
C ALA A 302 -10.00 26.11 11.18
N SER A 303 -10.97 26.55 10.36
CA SER A 303 -10.97 27.88 9.79
C SER A 303 -11.13 28.89 10.92
N GLY A 304 -10.00 29.42 11.39
CA GLY A 304 -9.89 30.60 12.25
C GLY A 304 -9.78 31.87 11.41
#